data_AF-A0A1H9SX20-F1
#
_entry.id   AF-A0A1H9SX20-F1
#
_cell.length_a   1.000
_cell.length_b   1.000
_cell.length_c   1.000
_cell.angle_alpha   90.00
_cell.angle_beta   90.00
_cell.angle_gamma   90.00
#
_symmetry.space_group_name_H-M   'P 1'
#
loop_
_entity.id
_entity.type
_entity.pdbx_description
1 polymer ?
#
loop_
_entity_poly.entity_id
_entity_poly.type
_entity_poly.pdbx_seq_one_letter_code
_entity_poly.pdbx_strand_id
1 'polypeptide(L)'
;MRMSSRSLLAFLAAMSLIGAPHAPASAAAAPPTGELVAQVVCGGCNGFRYQNPGEKAVYLVIDGVRHHVPDELTYFNLWANWAGLQSGGAVIDIGAPLVSGSYLARENETGRIYLVGRTKRWIRNGQILDQYAFDRSRIRNVNRASLPAEGPVIPGRS
;
A
#
# COMPACT_ATOMS: atom_id res chain seq x y z
N MET A 1 -27.80 36.32 25.62
CA MET A 1 -27.73 37.18 26.82
C MET A 1 -28.74 36.64 27.84
N ARG A 2 -28.25 36.30 29.04
CA ARG A 2 -28.97 36.00 30.30
C ARG A 2 -29.71 34.66 30.47
N MET A 3 -29.05 33.83 31.29
CA MET A 3 -29.55 32.79 32.19
C MET A 3 -30.72 33.23 33.07
N SER A 4 -31.52 32.26 33.51
CA SER A 4 -32.14 32.17 34.85
C SER A 4 -32.64 30.71 35.00
N SER A 5 -32.12 29.81 35.84
CA SER A 5 -31.75 29.79 37.26
C SER A 5 -32.92 29.91 38.24
N ARG A 6 -33.21 28.80 38.94
CA ARG A 6 -33.56 28.62 40.37
C ARG A 6 -34.23 27.24 40.57
N SER A 7 -33.57 26.31 41.28
CA SER A 7 -33.79 25.98 42.71
C SER A 7 -35.12 25.26 42.96
N LEU A 8 -35.31 24.24 43.80
CA LEU A 8 -34.53 23.36 44.68
C LEU A 8 -35.64 22.56 45.41
N LEU A 9 -35.59 21.23 45.56
CA LEU A 9 -36.12 20.51 46.73
C LEU A 9 -35.93 18.99 46.59
N ALA A 10 -35.40 18.42 47.67
CA ALA A 10 -35.08 17.02 47.87
C ALA A 10 -36.32 16.17 48.17
N PHE A 11 -36.26 14.88 47.82
CA PHE A 11 -37.01 13.84 48.53
C PHE A 11 -36.23 12.52 48.54
N LEU A 12 -35.97 12.02 49.75
CA LEU A 12 -35.54 10.65 50.02
C LEU A 12 -36.65 9.67 49.59
N ALA A 13 -36.28 8.55 48.96
CA ALA A 13 -37.08 7.32 49.01
C ALA A 13 -36.19 6.08 48.87
N ALA A 14 -36.64 5.02 49.55
CA ALA A 14 -35.85 3.94 50.11
C ALA A 14 -35.54 2.76 49.15
N MET A 15 -34.65 1.91 49.65
CA MET A 15 -34.21 0.62 49.11
C MET A 15 -35.36 -0.27 48.59
N SER A 16 -35.10 -0.97 47.49
CA SER A 16 -35.61 -2.32 47.26
C SER A 16 -34.57 -3.11 46.46
N LEU A 17 -33.98 -4.12 47.12
CA LEU A 17 -33.15 -5.14 46.49
C LEU A 17 -34.01 -6.01 45.57
N ILE A 18 -33.66 -6.09 44.29
CA ILE A 18 -34.06 -7.20 43.43
C ILE A 18 -32.78 -7.77 42.83
N GLY A 19 -32.35 -8.91 43.37
CA GLY A 19 -31.23 -9.68 42.84
C GLY A 19 -31.59 -10.22 41.46
N ALA A 20 -30.84 -9.79 40.44
CA ALA A 20 -30.88 -10.42 39.14
C ALA A 20 -30.07 -11.74 39.19
N PRO A 21 -30.55 -12.85 38.60
CA PRO A 21 -29.74 -14.04 38.44
C PRO A 21 -28.60 -13.72 37.47
N HIS A 22 -27.37 -13.75 37.98
CA HIS A 22 -26.16 -13.66 37.19
C HIS A 22 -26.10 -14.89 36.29
N ALA A 23 -26.30 -14.70 34.98
CA ALA A 23 -25.94 -15.71 34.00
C ALA A 23 -24.43 -16.02 34.16
N PRO A 24 -24.01 -17.29 34.13
CA PRO A 24 -22.59 -17.59 34.11
C PRO A 24 -22.00 -16.96 32.86
N ALA A 25 -20.97 -16.12 33.05
CA ALA A 25 -20.14 -15.63 31.98
C ALA A 25 -19.56 -16.84 31.24
N SER A 26 -20.14 -17.15 30.07
CA SER A 26 -19.54 -18.07 29.12
C SER A 26 -18.16 -17.54 28.83
N ALA A 27 -17.13 -18.26 29.27
CA ALA A 27 -15.75 -17.96 28.97
C ALA A 27 -15.64 -17.89 27.45
N ALA A 28 -15.52 -16.68 26.92
CA ALA A 28 -15.22 -16.46 25.52
C ALA A 28 -13.94 -17.23 25.22
N ALA A 29 -14.06 -18.26 24.37
CA ALA A 29 -12.93 -18.98 23.85
C ALA A 29 -11.93 -17.95 23.29
N ALA A 30 -10.67 -18.04 23.72
CA ALA A 30 -9.61 -17.23 23.15
C ALA A 30 -9.64 -17.37 21.61
N PRO A 31 -9.50 -16.27 20.86
CA PRO A 31 -9.45 -16.36 19.41
C PRO A 31 -8.34 -17.33 19.00
N PRO A 32 -8.54 -18.15 17.96
CA PRO A 32 -7.50 -19.06 17.48
C PRO A 32 -6.23 -18.25 17.23
N THR A 33 -5.14 -18.75 17.80
CA THR A 33 -3.80 -18.18 17.66
C THR A 33 -3.52 -18.05 16.17
N GLY A 34 -3.36 -16.81 15.70
CA GLY A 34 -3.23 -16.50 14.29
C GLY A 34 -2.17 -17.38 13.63
N GLU A 35 -2.61 -18.16 12.65
CA GLU A 35 -1.74 -18.91 11.76
C GLU A 35 -0.72 -17.92 11.15
N LEU A 36 0.56 -18.15 11.43
CA LEU A 36 1.64 -17.36 10.85
C LEU A 36 1.59 -17.57 9.35
N VAL A 37 1.04 -16.61 8.62
CA VAL A 37 1.03 -16.66 7.16
C VAL A 37 2.47 -16.51 6.70
N ALA A 38 3.06 -17.61 6.21
CA ALA A 38 4.43 -17.62 5.73
C ALA A 38 4.58 -16.57 4.62
N GLN A 39 5.50 -15.63 4.81
CA GLN A 39 5.80 -14.62 3.80
C GLN A 39 6.70 -15.23 2.71
N VAL A 40 6.44 -14.89 1.44
CA VAL A 40 7.05 -15.55 0.28
C VAL A 40 7.53 -14.52 -0.75
N VAL A 41 8.66 -14.80 -1.40
CA VAL A 41 9.10 -14.11 -2.62
C VAL A 41 8.32 -14.65 -3.83
N CYS A 42 7.53 -13.81 -4.49
CA CYS A 42 6.69 -14.19 -5.63
C CYS A 42 7.19 -13.61 -6.96
N GLY A 43 8.13 -14.28 -7.64
CA GLY A 43 8.63 -13.85 -8.95
C GLY A 43 7.52 -13.73 -10.02
N GLY A 44 6.56 -14.65 -10.02
CA GLY A 44 5.39 -14.61 -10.91
C GLY A 44 4.43 -13.44 -10.65
N CYS A 45 4.58 -12.74 -9.52
CA CYS A 45 3.77 -11.59 -9.16
C CYS A 45 4.35 -10.25 -9.66
N ASN A 46 5.55 -10.24 -10.24
CA ASN A 46 6.22 -9.01 -10.68
C ASN A 46 5.32 -8.12 -11.56
N GLY A 47 5.21 -6.84 -11.21
CA GLY A 47 4.34 -5.87 -11.90
C GLY A 47 2.89 -5.84 -11.44
N PHE A 48 2.44 -6.73 -10.55
CA PHE A 48 1.15 -6.57 -9.90
C PHE A 48 1.19 -5.43 -8.88
N ARG A 49 0.03 -4.77 -8.74
CA ARG A 49 -0.24 -3.77 -7.71
C ARG A 49 -1.28 -4.32 -6.75
N TYR A 50 -0.98 -4.27 -5.46
CA TYR A 50 -1.86 -4.77 -4.41
C TYR A 50 -2.29 -3.65 -3.47
N GLN A 51 -3.52 -3.73 -2.99
CA GLN A 51 -4.06 -2.94 -1.90
C GLN A 51 -4.89 -3.88 -1.01
N ASN A 52 -4.58 -3.91 0.30
CA ASN A 52 -5.36 -4.72 1.23
C ASN A 52 -6.76 -4.10 1.42
N PRO A 53 -7.83 -4.91 1.55
CA PRO A 53 -9.16 -4.41 1.86
C PRO A 53 -9.17 -3.52 3.10
N GLY A 54 -9.75 -2.32 2.99
CA GLY A 54 -9.83 -1.36 4.10
C GLY A 54 -8.56 -0.53 4.32
N GLU A 55 -7.46 -0.85 3.64
CA GLU A 55 -6.22 -0.06 3.70
C GLU A 55 -6.08 0.85 2.48
N LYS A 56 -5.46 2.02 2.68
CA LYS A 56 -5.10 2.92 1.57
C LYS A 56 -3.76 2.56 0.92
N ALA A 57 -2.90 1.84 1.64
CA ALA A 57 -1.55 1.53 1.20
C ALA A 57 -1.56 0.69 -0.08
N VAL A 58 -0.81 1.16 -1.08
CA VAL A 58 -0.64 0.45 -2.36
C VAL A 58 0.78 -0.06 -2.47
N TYR A 59 0.93 -1.28 -2.96
CA TYR A 59 2.22 -1.92 -3.12
C TYR A 59 2.42 -2.38 -4.56
N LEU A 60 3.60 -2.12 -5.12
CA LEU A 60 4.04 -2.66 -6.41
C LEU A 60 5.00 -3.84 -6.16
N VAL A 61 4.80 -4.97 -6.84
CA VAL A 61 5.74 -6.09 -6.74
C VAL A 61 6.91 -5.92 -7.73
N ILE A 62 8.13 -5.91 -7.22
CA ILE A 62 9.38 -5.92 -7.99
C ILE A 62 10.34 -6.90 -7.33
N ASP A 63 11.08 -7.68 -8.12
CA ASP A 63 11.99 -8.73 -7.62
C ASP A 63 11.31 -9.73 -6.67
N GLY A 64 10.01 -9.95 -6.89
CA GLY A 64 9.18 -10.85 -6.10
C GLY A 64 8.76 -10.35 -4.72
N VAL A 65 9.08 -9.11 -4.34
CA VAL A 65 8.67 -8.51 -3.07
C VAL A 65 7.81 -7.28 -3.30
N ARG A 66 6.93 -6.96 -2.35
CA ARG A 66 6.01 -5.82 -2.45
C ARG A 66 6.66 -4.55 -1.91
N HIS A 67 6.73 -3.52 -2.73
CA HIS A 67 7.28 -2.20 -2.41
C HIS A 67 6.14 -1.19 -2.23
N HIS A 68 6.04 -0.59 -1.05
CA HIS A 68 5.04 0.45 -0.80
C HIS A 68 5.24 1.66 -1.74
N VAL A 69 4.14 2.14 -2.33
CA VAL A 69 4.08 3.40 -3.07
C VAL A 69 3.71 4.49 -2.06
N PRO A 70 4.64 5.39 -1.69
CA PRO A 70 4.51 6.21 -0.48
C PRO A 70 3.43 7.29 -0.56
N ASP A 71 3.07 7.74 -1.77
CA ASP A 71 2.15 8.85 -1.99
C ASP A 71 1.51 8.80 -3.39
N GLU A 72 0.41 9.55 -3.57
CA GLU A 72 -0.33 9.63 -4.84
C GLU A 72 0.49 10.24 -5.97
N LEU A 73 1.38 11.20 -5.67
CA LEU A 73 2.26 11.80 -6.69
C LEU A 73 3.14 10.72 -7.32
N THR A 74 3.77 9.88 -6.50
CA THR A 74 4.58 8.75 -6.96
C THR A 74 3.73 7.77 -7.76
N TYR A 75 2.50 7.50 -7.32
CA TYR A 75 1.58 6.64 -8.05
C TYR A 75 1.27 7.18 -9.46
N PHE A 76 0.85 8.44 -9.57
CA PHE A 76 0.46 9.04 -10.85
C PHE A 76 1.64 9.44 -11.75
N ASN A 77 2.87 9.35 -11.24
CA ASN A 77 4.07 9.38 -12.08
C ASN A 77 4.32 8.06 -12.83
N LEU A 78 3.67 6.96 -12.42
CA LEU A 78 3.89 5.63 -12.98
C LEU A 78 2.67 5.11 -13.74
N TRP A 79 1.46 5.46 -13.30
CA TRP A 79 0.20 4.97 -13.86
C TRP A 79 -0.79 6.10 -14.17
N ALA A 80 -1.68 5.85 -15.13
CA ALA A 80 -2.72 6.81 -15.52
C ALA A 80 -3.82 6.96 -14.45
N ASN A 81 -4.19 5.84 -13.83
CA ASN A 81 -5.33 5.70 -12.93
C ASN A 81 -5.17 4.45 -12.05
N TRP A 82 -6.16 4.21 -11.19
CA TRP A 82 -6.18 3.09 -10.24
C TRP A 82 -6.51 1.71 -10.85
N ALA A 83 -6.73 1.61 -12.16
CA ALA A 83 -7.08 0.33 -12.80
C ALA A 83 -5.95 -0.69 -12.64
N GLY A 84 -6.30 -1.95 -12.38
CA GLY A 84 -5.35 -3.04 -12.19
C GLY A 84 -4.81 -3.19 -10.75
N LEU A 85 -5.34 -2.43 -9.78
CA LEU A 85 -5.17 -2.74 -8.36
C LEU A 85 -5.90 -4.03 -8.01
N GLN A 86 -5.21 -4.93 -7.34
CA GLN A 86 -5.74 -6.20 -6.85
C GLN A 86 -5.87 -6.17 -5.33
N SER A 87 -6.88 -6.86 -4.81
CA SER A 87 -6.97 -7.14 -3.38
C SER A 87 -5.96 -8.21 -2.98
N GLY A 88 -5.33 -8.08 -1.80
CA GLY A 88 -4.47 -9.10 -1.21
C GLY A 88 -2.97 -8.82 -1.30
N GLY A 89 -2.16 -9.85 -1.54
CA GLY A 89 -0.69 -9.75 -1.61
C GLY A 89 0.01 -9.62 -0.25
N ALA A 90 -0.73 -9.67 0.87
CA ALA A 90 -0.17 -9.59 2.23
C ALA A 90 0.84 -10.71 2.55
N VAL A 91 0.71 -11.86 1.89
CA VAL A 91 1.61 -13.02 2.00
C VAL A 91 2.93 -12.84 1.26
N ILE A 92 3.05 -11.78 0.43
CA ILE A 92 4.30 -11.49 -0.28
C ILE A 92 5.20 -10.68 0.65
N ASP A 93 6.49 -11.05 0.68
CA ASP A 93 7.52 -10.34 1.45
C ASP A 93 7.52 -8.85 1.16
N ILE A 94 7.72 -8.03 2.20
CA ILE A 94 7.78 -6.58 2.07
C ILE A 94 9.22 -6.11 1.83
N GLY A 95 9.42 -5.41 0.72
CA GLY A 95 10.69 -4.76 0.39
C GLY A 95 10.74 -3.32 0.89
N ALA A 96 11.89 -2.67 0.67
CA ALA A 96 12.03 -1.23 0.92
C ALA A 96 11.01 -0.43 0.09
N PRO A 97 10.38 0.63 0.62
CA PRO A 97 9.42 1.42 -0.13
C PRO A 97 10.06 2.09 -1.35
N LEU A 98 9.24 2.40 -2.35
CA LEU A 98 9.65 3.33 -3.41
C LEU A 98 9.97 4.69 -2.80
N VAL A 99 10.85 5.45 -3.46
CA VAL A 99 11.16 6.82 -3.04
C VAL A 99 10.02 7.74 -3.47
N SER A 100 9.63 8.67 -2.62
CA SER A 100 8.65 9.71 -2.99
C SER A 100 9.12 10.46 -4.24
N GLY A 101 8.23 10.63 -5.21
CA GLY A 101 8.53 11.24 -6.51
C GLY A 101 9.20 10.30 -7.52
N SER A 102 9.30 8.98 -7.25
CA SER A 102 9.73 8.01 -8.27
C SER A 102 8.89 8.16 -9.55
N TYR A 103 9.52 7.97 -10.71
CA TYR A 103 8.91 8.29 -12.01
C TYR A 103 9.48 7.46 -13.16
N LEU A 104 8.83 7.50 -14.32
CA LEU A 104 9.31 6.87 -15.55
C LEU A 104 10.11 7.86 -16.40
N ALA A 105 11.28 7.43 -16.87
CA ALA A 105 12.17 8.27 -17.68
C ALA A 105 12.62 7.57 -18.94
N ARG A 106 12.67 8.31 -20.05
CA ARG A 106 13.41 7.94 -21.25
C ARG A 106 14.71 8.73 -21.30
N GLU A 107 15.82 8.02 -21.37
CA GLU A 107 17.15 8.62 -21.57
C GLU A 107 17.29 9.06 -23.03
N ASN A 108 17.58 10.35 -23.26
CA ASN A 108 17.69 10.92 -24.60
C ASN A 108 18.82 10.29 -25.43
N GLU A 109 19.92 9.92 -24.79
CA GLU A 109 21.13 9.43 -25.44
C GLU A 109 21.00 8.01 -25.97
N THR A 110 20.13 7.19 -25.37
CA THR A 110 20.00 5.76 -25.72
C THR A 110 18.58 5.35 -26.10
N GLY A 111 17.59 6.20 -25.80
CA GLY A 111 16.18 5.86 -25.89
C GLY A 111 15.69 4.85 -24.85
N ARG A 112 16.55 4.37 -23.94
CA ARG A 112 16.17 3.39 -22.90
C ARG A 112 15.19 4.00 -21.91
N ILE A 113 14.25 3.18 -21.45
CA ILE A 113 13.23 3.56 -20.48
C ILE A 113 13.60 2.97 -19.12
N TYR A 114 13.45 3.77 -18.05
CA TYR A 114 13.79 3.39 -16.69
C TYR A 114 12.64 3.68 -15.72
N LEU A 115 12.51 2.84 -14.70
CA LEU A 115 11.92 3.26 -13.43
C LEU A 115 13.00 4.00 -12.64
N VAL A 116 12.78 5.26 -12.32
CA VAL A 116 13.70 6.10 -11.59
C VAL A 116 13.26 6.25 -10.15
N GLY A 117 14.14 5.89 -9.22
CA GLY A 117 14.00 6.11 -7.79
C GLY A 117 15.38 6.33 -7.17
N ARG A 118 15.73 5.53 -6.15
CA ARG A 118 17.08 5.51 -5.55
C ARG A 118 18.18 5.20 -6.57
N THR A 119 17.88 4.30 -7.50
CA THR A 119 18.67 3.97 -8.69
C THR A 119 17.78 4.03 -9.92
N LYS A 120 18.37 4.02 -11.12
CA LYS A 120 17.61 3.85 -12.36
C LYS A 120 17.60 2.37 -12.73
N ARG A 121 16.41 1.82 -12.93
CA ARG A 121 16.22 0.41 -13.24
C ARG A 121 15.70 0.26 -14.66
N TRP A 122 16.51 -0.34 -15.53
CA TRP A 122 16.18 -0.45 -16.96
C TRP A 122 14.96 -1.34 -17.20
N ILE A 123 14.02 -0.85 -18.00
CA ILE A 123 12.88 -1.60 -18.53
C ILE A 123 13.26 -2.06 -19.94
N ARG A 124 13.62 -3.35 -20.08
CA ARG A 124 14.30 -3.87 -21.29
C ARG A 124 13.51 -3.74 -22.58
N ASN A 125 12.19 -3.83 -22.52
CA ASN A 125 11.33 -3.82 -23.69
C ASN A 125 9.90 -3.40 -23.33
N GLY A 126 9.07 -3.21 -24.36
CA GLY A 126 7.66 -2.83 -24.21
C GLY A 126 6.83 -3.87 -23.46
N GLN A 127 7.15 -5.17 -23.57
CA GLN A 127 6.41 -6.22 -22.86
C GLN A 127 6.52 -6.08 -21.34
N ILE A 128 7.72 -5.77 -20.82
CA ILE A 128 7.89 -5.50 -19.39
C ILE A 128 7.18 -4.21 -18.98
N LEU A 129 7.24 -3.16 -19.81
CA LEU A 129 6.48 -1.93 -19.55
C LEU A 129 4.98 -2.21 -19.39
N ASP A 130 4.42 -3.02 -20.30
CA ASP A 130 3.01 -3.44 -20.30
C ASP A 130 2.67 -4.37 -19.13
N GLN A 131 3.56 -5.30 -18.78
CA GLN A 131 3.40 -6.21 -17.64
C GLN A 131 3.20 -5.44 -16.31
N TYR A 132 3.92 -4.32 -16.17
CA TYR A 132 3.81 -3.42 -15.02
C TYR A 132 2.66 -2.41 -15.15
N ALA A 133 1.94 -2.46 -16.27
CA ALA A 133 0.91 -1.50 -16.68
C ALA A 133 1.40 -0.04 -16.66
N PHE A 134 2.71 0.19 -16.78
CA PHE A 134 3.28 1.53 -16.73
C PHE A 134 2.73 2.39 -17.88
N ASP A 135 2.29 3.59 -17.55
CA ASP A 135 1.68 4.47 -18.53
C ASP A 135 2.77 5.19 -19.36
N ARG A 136 2.76 4.91 -20.67
CA ARG A 136 3.68 5.53 -21.63
C ARG A 136 3.60 7.05 -21.65
N SER A 137 2.43 7.62 -21.35
CA SER A 137 2.25 9.09 -21.31
C SER A 137 2.95 9.73 -20.11
N ARG A 138 3.34 8.95 -19.10
CA ARG A 138 4.07 9.41 -17.91
C ARG A 138 5.59 9.37 -18.07
N ILE A 139 6.09 8.86 -19.21
CA ILE A 139 7.52 8.80 -19.50
C ILE A 139 8.04 10.21 -19.79
N ARG A 140 9.02 10.65 -18.98
CA ARG A 140 9.69 11.94 -19.15
C ARG A 140 10.98 11.77 -19.93
N ASN A 141 11.23 12.61 -20.94
CA ASN A 141 12.51 12.64 -21.63
C ASN A 141 13.53 13.39 -20.76
N VAL A 142 14.67 12.77 -20.48
CA VAL A 142 15.72 13.32 -19.62
C VAL A 142 17.10 12.97 -20.17
N ASN A 143 18.11 13.78 -19.84
CA ASN A 143 19.50 13.48 -20.19
C ASN A 143 20.12 12.52 -19.16
N ARG A 144 21.05 11.67 -19.59
CA ARG A 144 21.79 10.71 -18.76
C ARG A 144 22.34 11.36 -17.48
N ALA A 145 22.87 12.58 -17.59
CA ALA A 145 23.48 13.30 -16.48
C ALA A 145 22.51 13.59 -15.30
N SER A 146 21.20 13.60 -15.55
CA SER A 146 20.17 13.81 -14.51
C SER A 146 19.66 12.53 -13.87
N LEU A 147 20.06 11.36 -14.38
CA LEU A 147 19.60 10.08 -13.88
C LEU A 147 20.54 9.58 -12.76
N PRO A 148 20.00 8.87 -11.74
CA PRO A 148 20.82 8.28 -10.69
C PRO A 148 21.70 7.12 -11.22
N ALA A 149 22.51 6.56 -10.32
CA ALA A 149 23.31 5.37 -10.60
C ALA A 149 22.45 4.19 -11.11
N GLU A 150 23.07 3.33 -11.92
CA GLU A 150 22.41 2.10 -12.40
C GLU A 150 22.00 1.20 -11.24
N GLY A 151 20.80 0.64 -11.35
CA GLY A 151 20.29 -0.41 -10.49
C GLY A 151 20.00 -1.68 -11.26
N PRO A 152 19.49 -2.73 -10.57
CA PRO A 152 19.05 -3.95 -11.23
C PRO A 152 17.97 -3.67 -12.27
N VAL A 153 17.98 -4.45 -13.35
CA VAL A 153 16.95 -4.41 -14.40
C VAL A 153 15.57 -4.70 -13.79
N ILE A 154 14.50 -4.12 -14.35
CA ILE A 154 13.13 -4.47 -13.98
C ILE A 154 12.83 -5.90 -14.48
N PRO A 155 12.47 -6.85 -13.58
CA PRO A 155 12.27 -8.24 -13.97
C PRO A 155 10.95 -8.43 -14.74
N GLY A 156 10.93 -9.37 -15.68
CA GLY A 156 9.69 -9.90 -16.23
C GLY A 156 9.06 -10.92 -15.27
N ARG A 157 7.85 -11.38 -15.57
CA ARG A 157 7.31 -12.62 -15.00
C ARG A 157 7.97 -13.79 -15.74
N SER A 158 8.48 -14.75 -14.97
CA SER A 158 8.94 -16.05 -15.45
C SER A 158 7.83 -17.06 -15.41
#